data_AF-A0A971K134-F1
#
_entry.id   AF-A0A971K134-F1
#
_cell.length_a   1.000
_cell.length_b   1.000
_cell.length_c   1.000
_cell.angle_alpha   90.00
_cell.angle_beta   90.00
_cell.angle_gamma   90.00
#
_symmetry.space_group_name_H-M   'P 1'
#
loop_
_entity.id
_entity.type
_entity.pdbx_description
1 polymer ?
#
loop_
_entity_poly.entity_id
_entity_poly.type
_entity_poly.pdbx_seq_one_letter_code
_entity_poly.pdbx_strand_id
1 'polypeptide(L)'
;EKADSDRLTWYGVPTNEKGWPIVDAETLESQIEDVFVIGDVQSGPSTVVRCIASGRAAVEAAIDKVIGPEDEDEHDHDDDEWDDEEYDFEEAEEEIAEENAYFASLAEKKSRILPSKNFGEAGFAETEALRCMECSYLCNKCIDVCPNRANVAIDVRNSGLFDDPFQILHLDAFCNECGNCETFCPYDGGPYRKKFTLFNTKEDFDSSSNSGFYADGADVLVRLEGRTVACAIDGEGLLEADAEISDEAAALIETVYESYSYLLGYVEE
;
A
#
# COMPACT_ATOMS: atom_id res chain seq x y z
N GLU A 1 20.52 -21.24 6.96
CA GLU A 1 20.96 -20.43 8.10
C GLU A 1 20.93 -21.23 9.39
N LYS A 2 21.72 -20.85 10.39
CA LYS A 2 21.65 -21.36 11.75
C LYS A 2 21.79 -20.19 12.71
N ALA A 3 21.11 -20.24 13.85
CA ALA A 3 21.33 -19.30 14.92
C ALA A 3 22.81 -19.31 15.36
N ASP A 4 23.35 -18.13 15.65
CA ASP A 4 24.71 -17.98 16.17
C ASP A 4 24.74 -18.36 17.65
N SER A 5 24.99 -19.64 17.92
CA SER A 5 24.97 -20.21 19.26
C SER A 5 26.03 -19.60 20.18
N ASP A 6 27.18 -19.18 19.63
CA ASP A 6 28.25 -18.54 20.39
C ASP A 6 27.80 -17.16 20.89
N ARG A 7 27.13 -16.38 20.03
CA ARG A 7 26.52 -15.10 20.42
C ARG A 7 25.38 -15.27 21.41
N LEU A 8 24.47 -16.22 21.20
CA LEU A 8 23.37 -16.48 22.13
C LEU A 8 23.88 -16.85 23.53
N THR A 9 24.87 -17.75 23.58
CA THR A 9 25.50 -18.15 24.85
C THR A 9 26.27 -16.99 25.48
N TRP A 10 26.85 -16.10 24.68
CA TRP A 10 27.49 -14.87 25.19
C TRP A 10 26.50 -13.93 25.88
N TYR A 11 25.27 -13.83 25.37
CA TYR A 11 24.16 -13.13 26.05
C TYR A 11 23.54 -13.93 27.21
N GLY A 12 24.02 -15.15 27.45
CA GLY A 12 23.54 -16.07 28.49
C GLY A 12 22.35 -16.94 28.06
N VAL A 13 21.85 -16.81 26.83
CA VAL A 13 20.70 -17.58 26.33
C VAL A 13 21.15 -19.01 26.01
N PRO A 14 20.63 -20.02 26.74
CA PRO A 14 21.07 -21.39 26.53
C PRO A 14 20.51 -21.95 25.23
N THR A 15 21.34 -22.73 24.53
CA THR A 15 20.98 -23.37 23.26
C THR A 15 20.96 -24.89 23.38
N ASN A 16 20.11 -25.55 22.60
CA ASN A 16 20.06 -27.01 22.51
C ASN A 16 21.23 -27.61 21.70
N GLU A 17 21.30 -28.93 21.60
CA GLU A 17 22.34 -29.65 20.84
C GLU A 17 22.39 -29.30 19.34
N LYS A 18 21.33 -28.68 18.81
CA LYS A 18 21.24 -28.21 17.41
C LYS A 18 21.65 -26.74 17.24
N GLY A 19 21.98 -26.04 18.33
CA GLY A 19 22.41 -24.64 18.33
C GLY A 19 21.27 -23.61 18.37
N TRP A 20 20.03 -24.06 18.58
CA TRP A 20 18.85 -23.18 18.69
C TRP A 20 18.62 -22.78 20.15
N PRO A 21 18.15 -21.56 20.43
CA PRO A 21 17.79 -21.13 21.78
C PRO A 21 16.71 -22.06 22.36
N ILE A 22 16.83 -22.36 23.65
CA ILE A 22 15.82 -23.12 24.39
C ILE A 22 14.80 -22.11 24.91
N VAL A 23 13.61 -22.15 24.34
CA VAL A 23 12.48 -21.30 24.71
C VAL A 23 11.25 -22.12 25.04
N ASP A 24 10.35 -21.53 25.82
CA ASP A 24 8.98 -22.00 25.97
C ASP A 24 8.25 -21.96 24.62
N ALA A 25 7.38 -22.95 24.38
CA ALA A 25 6.72 -23.13 23.09
C ALA A 25 5.57 -22.14 22.87
N GLU A 26 4.97 -21.62 23.94
CA GLU A 26 3.82 -20.72 23.91
C GLU A 26 4.27 -19.27 24.14
N THR A 27 5.08 -19.03 25.18
CA THR A 27 5.49 -17.66 25.54
C THR A 27 6.73 -17.16 24.82
N LEU A 28 7.50 -18.07 24.20
CA LEU A 28 8.82 -17.79 23.60
C LEU A 28 9.87 -17.24 24.58
N GLU A 29 9.60 -17.36 25.88
CA GLU A 29 10.55 -17.00 26.93
C GLU A 29 11.70 -18.02 26.96
N SER A 30 12.93 -17.53 27.04
CA SER A 30 14.11 -18.38 27.23
C SER A 30 14.20 -18.90 28.66
N GLN A 31 15.20 -19.74 28.94
CA GLN A 31 15.48 -20.14 30.32
C GLN A 31 16.09 -19.02 31.18
N ILE A 32 16.34 -17.84 30.61
CA ILE A 32 16.62 -16.62 31.38
C ILE A 32 15.29 -15.89 31.58
N GLU A 33 14.98 -15.61 32.84
CA GLU A 33 13.82 -14.82 33.25
C GLU A 33 13.79 -13.47 32.53
N ASP A 34 12.63 -13.13 31.97
CA ASP A 34 12.33 -11.87 31.26
C ASP A 34 13.11 -11.68 29.94
N VAL A 35 13.64 -12.77 29.38
CA VAL A 35 14.35 -12.76 28.10
C VAL A 35 13.64 -13.65 27.09
N PHE A 36 13.08 -13.03 26.06
CA PHE A 36 12.31 -13.69 25.00
C PHE A 36 13.12 -13.77 23.70
N VAL A 37 12.87 -14.81 22.89
CA VAL A 37 13.58 -15.00 21.62
C VAL A 37 12.58 -15.14 20.48
N ILE A 38 12.68 -14.29 19.46
CA ILE A 38 11.69 -14.14 18.38
C ILE A 38 12.33 -14.18 17.00
N GLY A 39 11.52 -14.38 15.96
CA GLY A 39 11.96 -14.35 14.57
C GLY A 39 12.82 -15.55 14.16
N ASP A 40 13.66 -15.36 13.14
CA ASP A 40 14.44 -16.44 12.53
C ASP A 40 15.42 -17.12 13.50
N VAL A 41 15.86 -16.42 14.55
CA VAL A 41 16.73 -16.99 15.58
C VAL A 41 15.97 -17.98 16.48
N GLN A 42 14.64 -17.88 16.57
CA GLN A 42 13.77 -18.79 17.32
C GLN A 42 13.22 -19.93 16.44
N SER A 43 12.67 -19.62 15.27
CA SER A 43 11.96 -20.60 14.42
C SER A 43 12.79 -21.14 13.25
N GLY A 44 13.99 -20.59 13.03
CA GLY A 44 14.74 -20.80 11.80
C GLY A 44 14.19 -19.96 10.64
N PRO A 45 14.76 -20.08 9.43
CA PRO A 45 14.36 -19.26 8.28
C PRO A 45 12.86 -19.30 8.04
N SER A 46 12.21 -18.17 8.23
CA SER A 46 10.76 -18.05 8.19
C SER A 46 10.33 -16.86 7.33
N THR A 47 9.03 -16.76 7.05
CA THR A 47 8.45 -15.60 6.36
C THR A 47 8.37 -14.41 7.33
N VAL A 48 8.48 -13.18 6.82
CA VAL A 48 8.34 -11.94 7.61
C VAL A 48 7.09 -11.98 8.50
N VAL A 49 5.95 -12.42 7.97
CA VAL A 49 4.67 -12.55 8.70
C VAL A 49 4.79 -13.44 9.95
N ARG A 50 5.50 -14.57 9.85
CA ARG A 50 5.72 -15.47 10.99
C ARG A 50 6.69 -14.89 12.02
N CYS A 51 7.69 -14.12 11.59
CA CYS A 51 8.56 -13.41 12.52
C CYS A 51 7.79 -12.33 13.29
N ILE A 52 6.89 -11.60 12.60
CA ILE A 52 5.99 -10.63 13.24
C ILE A 52 5.07 -11.32 14.25
N ALA A 53 4.44 -12.44 13.87
CA ALA A 53 3.60 -13.23 14.77
C ALA A 53 4.35 -13.70 16.03
N SER A 54 5.60 -14.15 15.88
CA SER A 54 6.43 -14.50 17.04
C SER A 54 6.79 -13.29 17.91
N GLY A 55 6.91 -12.10 17.31
CA GLY A 55 7.11 -10.85 18.05
C GLY A 55 5.91 -10.51 18.92
N ARG A 56 4.69 -10.62 18.36
CA ARG A 56 3.44 -10.39 19.08
C ARG A 56 3.27 -11.33 20.27
N ALA A 57 3.42 -12.64 20.06
CA ALA A 57 3.26 -13.64 21.13
C ALA A 57 4.23 -13.42 22.31
N ALA A 58 5.48 -13.04 22.03
CA ALA A 58 6.46 -12.74 23.08
C ALA A 58 6.12 -11.45 23.87
N VAL A 59 5.51 -10.46 23.22
CA VAL A 59 5.10 -9.20 23.87
C VAL A 59 3.88 -9.44 24.75
N GLU A 60 2.87 -10.15 24.26
CA GLU A 60 1.69 -10.54 25.04
C GLU A 60 2.10 -11.32 26.29
N ALA A 61 2.95 -12.35 26.14
CA ALA A 61 3.45 -13.11 27.28
C ALA A 61 4.29 -12.27 28.28
N ALA A 62 5.02 -11.27 27.79
CA ALA A 62 5.77 -10.36 28.67
C ALA A 62 4.84 -9.41 29.44
N ILE A 63 3.77 -8.92 28.80
CA ILE A 63 2.74 -8.08 29.41
C ILE A 63 2.02 -8.88 30.49
N ASP A 64 1.53 -10.08 30.17
CA ASP A 64 0.81 -10.96 31.10
C ASP A 64 1.66 -11.26 32.35
N LYS A 65 2.96 -11.47 32.16
CA LYS A 65 3.89 -11.74 33.25
C LYS A 65 4.10 -10.55 34.18
N VAL A 66 4.08 -9.32 33.66
CA VAL A 66 4.38 -8.09 34.42
C VAL A 66 3.12 -7.46 35.03
N ILE A 67 2.04 -7.44 34.27
CA ILE A 67 0.80 -6.70 34.58
C ILE A 67 -0.31 -7.65 35.06
N GLY A 68 -0.17 -8.96 34.82
CA GLY A 68 -1.23 -9.96 34.96
C GLY A 68 -1.93 -10.20 33.62
N PRO A 69 -2.55 -11.37 33.41
CA PRO A 69 -3.35 -11.59 32.22
C PRO A 69 -4.46 -10.53 32.18
N GLU A 70 -4.65 -9.91 31.02
CA GLU A 70 -5.87 -9.15 30.77
C GLU A 70 -7.05 -10.12 30.94
N ASP A 71 -8.09 -9.72 31.68
CA ASP A 71 -9.23 -10.60 31.95
C ASP A 71 -9.80 -11.09 30.59
N GLU A 72 -9.77 -12.40 30.36
CA GLU A 72 -10.26 -13.09 29.14
C GLU A 72 -11.80 -13.05 29.00
N ASP A 73 -12.44 -11.90 29.27
CA ASP A 73 -13.88 -11.68 29.13
C ASP A 73 -14.23 -10.74 27.94
N GLU A 74 -13.28 -10.38 27.07
CA GLU A 74 -13.58 -9.57 25.85
C GLU A 74 -13.03 -10.13 24.52
N HIS A 75 -12.46 -11.33 24.47
CA HIS A 75 -12.06 -11.95 23.21
C HIS A 75 -12.57 -13.39 23.07
N ASP A 76 -13.88 -13.50 22.88
CA ASP A 76 -14.49 -14.70 22.29
C ASP A 76 -14.05 -14.81 20.82
N HIS A 77 -13.12 -15.72 20.55
CA HIS A 77 -12.90 -16.28 19.22
C HIS A 77 -13.94 -17.37 18.95
N ASP A 78 -15.10 -17.01 18.39
CA ASP A 78 -15.78 -17.73 17.28
C ASP A 78 -17.16 -17.10 16.97
N ASP A 79 -17.49 -17.08 15.67
CA ASP A 79 -18.74 -16.68 15.00
C ASP A 79 -18.93 -15.17 14.67
N ASP A 80 -18.52 -14.79 13.46
CA ASP A 80 -19.29 -14.01 12.45
C ASP A 80 -20.21 -12.86 12.92
N GLU A 81 -19.86 -12.12 13.97
CA GLU A 81 -20.47 -10.84 14.30
C GLU A 81 -19.37 -9.79 14.20
N TRP A 82 -19.43 -8.98 13.14
CA TRP A 82 -18.68 -7.73 13.05
C TRP A 82 -18.91 -6.98 14.37
N ASP A 83 -17.89 -6.96 15.22
CA ASP A 83 -17.85 -6.07 16.35
C ASP A 83 -17.88 -4.66 15.75
N ASP A 84 -19.01 -3.99 15.96
CA ASP A 84 -19.26 -2.60 15.64
C ASP A 84 -18.41 -1.79 16.65
N GLU A 85 -17.08 -1.95 16.58
CA GLU A 85 -16.13 -1.04 17.19
C GLU A 85 -16.50 0.31 16.58
N GLU A 86 -17.20 1.12 17.37
CA GLU A 86 -17.83 2.37 16.93
C GLU A 86 -16.78 3.15 16.15
N TYR A 87 -16.89 3.12 14.82
CA TYR A 87 -15.92 3.74 13.92
C TYR A 87 -15.87 5.21 14.31
N ASP A 88 -14.83 5.60 15.04
CA ASP A 88 -14.72 6.97 15.54
C ASP A 88 -14.42 7.85 14.33
N PHE A 89 -15.49 8.39 13.76
CA PHE A 89 -15.42 9.27 12.61
C PHE A 89 -14.53 10.49 12.89
N GLU A 90 -14.39 10.92 14.15
CA GLU A 90 -13.49 12.03 14.51
C GLU A 90 -12.02 11.59 14.43
N GLU A 91 -11.69 10.38 14.90
CA GLU A 91 -10.33 9.82 14.82
C GLU A 91 -9.92 9.54 13.36
N ALA A 92 -10.79 8.93 12.57
CA ALA A 92 -10.54 8.68 11.15
C ALA A 92 -10.36 9.99 10.35
N GLU A 93 -11.14 11.04 10.65
CA GLU A 93 -10.96 12.36 10.04
C GLU A 93 -9.62 13.00 10.44
N GLU A 94 -9.19 12.84 11.70
CA GLU A 94 -7.90 13.36 12.18
C GLU A 94 -6.72 12.66 11.49
N GLU A 95 -6.75 11.32 11.39
CA GLU A 95 -5.72 10.56 10.67
C GLU A 95 -5.61 10.97 9.19
N ILE A 96 -6.75 11.09 8.49
CA ILE A 96 -6.79 11.57 7.11
C ILE A 96 -6.23 12.99 7.00
N ALA A 97 -6.53 13.86 7.97
CA ALA A 97 -6.02 15.23 8.00
C ALA A 97 -4.49 15.29 8.20
N GLU A 98 -3.94 14.46 9.09
CA GLU A 98 -2.50 14.34 9.31
C GLU A 98 -1.79 13.82 8.06
N GLU A 99 -2.33 12.78 7.43
CA GLU A 99 -1.79 12.21 6.21
C GLU A 99 -1.80 13.22 5.05
N ASN A 100 -2.91 13.96 4.90
CA ASN A 100 -3.04 15.05 3.93
C ASN A 100 -2.01 16.16 4.19
N ALA A 101 -1.76 16.52 5.46
CA ALA A 101 -0.74 17.49 5.82
C ALA A 101 0.68 17.00 5.47
N TYR A 102 0.96 15.72 5.68
CA TYR A 102 2.21 15.09 5.28
C TYR A 102 2.39 15.14 3.74
N PHE A 103 1.38 14.75 2.95
CA PHE A 103 1.44 14.84 1.49
C PHE A 103 1.56 16.28 0.98
N ALA A 104 0.95 17.25 1.66
CA ALA A 104 1.12 18.67 1.35
C ALA A 104 2.58 19.11 1.54
N SER A 105 3.26 18.61 2.58
CA SER A 105 4.69 18.88 2.78
C SER A 105 5.55 18.35 1.63
N LEU A 106 5.22 17.15 1.12
CA LEU A 106 5.87 16.56 -0.05
C LEU A 106 5.64 17.38 -1.33
N ALA A 107 4.40 17.82 -1.55
CA ALA A 107 4.04 18.70 -2.65
C ALA A 107 4.84 20.02 -2.61
N GLU A 108 5.01 20.60 -1.42
CA GLU A 108 5.82 21.81 -1.24
C GLU A 108 7.28 21.57 -1.61
N LYS A 109 7.89 20.46 -1.17
CA LYS A 109 9.26 20.08 -1.55
C LYS A 109 9.42 20.03 -3.08
N LYS A 110 8.42 19.53 -3.82
CA LYS A 110 8.45 19.47 -5.30
C LYS A 110 8.51 20.85 -5.97
N SER A 111 7.93 21.87 -5.33
CA SER A 111 7.82 23.21 -5.90
C SER A 111 9.08 24.08 -5.74
N ARG A 112 10.06 23.61 -4.96
CA ARG A 112 11.23 24.40 -4.56
C ARG A 112 12.51 23.68 -4.98
N ILE A 113 13.37 24.38 -5.72
CA ILE A 113 14.72 23.89 -6.00
C ILE A 113 15.60 24.25 -4.81
N LEU A 114 15.92 23.26 -3.99
CA LEU A 114 16.84 23.43 -2.87
C LEU A 114 18.26 23.00 -3.30
N PRO A 115 19.24 23.93 -3.34
CA PRO A 115 20.60 23.60 -3.76
C PRO A 115 21.28 22.73 -2.71
N SER A 116 22.08 21.76 -3.20
CA SER A 116 22.89 20.89 -2.33
C SER A 116 24.04 21.67 -1.70
N LYS A 117 24.48 21.21 -0.52
CA LYS A 117 25.72 21.64 0.14
C LYS A 117 26.88 20.71 -0.21
N ASN A 118 28.12 21.14 0.02
CA ASN A 118 29.24 20.22 -0.17
C ASN A 118 29.28 19.18 0.95
N PHE A 119 29.67 17.95 0.61
CA PHE A 119 29.84 16.89 1.59
C PHE A 119 30.84 17.32 2.69
N GLY A 120 30.42 17.23 3.95
CA GLY A 120 31.21 17.65 5.12
C GLY A 120 30.92 19.07 5.63
N GLU A 121 30.13 19.87 4.92
CA GLU A 121 29.66 21.16 5.43
C GLU A 121 28.58 20.99 6.52
N ALA A 122 28.52 21.95 7.45
CA ALA A 122 27.52 21.95 8.50
C ALA A 122 26.09 22.02 7.91
N GLY A 123 25.24 21.10 8.35
CA GLY A 123 23.87 20.97 7.85
C GLY A 123 23.75 20.37 6.44
N PHE A 124 24.79 19.70 5.92
CA PHE A 124 24.69 18.90 4.69
C PHE A 124 23.59 17.84 4.80
N ALA A 125 23.62 17.02 5.86
CA ALA A 125 22.66 15.93 6.06
C ALA A 125 21.20 16.44 6.14
N GLU A 126 20.97 17.53 6.87
CA GLU A 126 19.66 18.19 6.97
C GLU A 126 19.19 18.72 5.60
N THR A 127 20.11 19.34 4.84
CA THR A 127 19.82 19.85 3.49
C THR A 127 19.42 18.72 2.54
N GLU A 128 20.14 17.60 2.57
CA GLU A 128 19.83 16.45 1.71
C GLU A 128 18.54 15.72 2.16
N ALA A 129 18.25 15.66 3.46
CA ALA A 129 16.99 15.12 3.96
C ALA A 129 15.79 15.95 3.46
N LEU A 130 15.89 17.28 3.46
CA LEU A 130 14.84 18.16 2.92
C LEU A 130 14.67 18.07 1.40
N ARG A 131 15.68 17.56 0.68
CA ARG A 131 15.61 17.28 -0.77
C ARG A 131 15.02 15.91 -1.09
N CYS A 132 14.85 15.05 -0.08
CA CYS A 132 14.24 13.73 -0.25
C CYS A 132 12.74 13.89 -0.57
N MET A 133 12.30 13.15 -1.59
CA MET A 133 10.93 13.17 -2.11
C MET A 133 10.10 11.97 -1.63
N GLU A 134 10.65 11.18 -0.70
CA GLU A 134 10.02 10.00 -0.08
C GLU A 134 9.38 9.05 -1.10
N CYS A 135 10.10 8.78 -2.20
CA CYS A 135 9.60 7.95 -3.30
C CYS A 135 9.32 6.50 -2.91
N SER A 136 9.77 6.05 -1.73
CA SER A 136 9.42 4.77 -1.12
C SER A 136 8.01 4.72 -0.58
N TYR A 137 7.37 5.87 -0.35
CA TYR A 137 6.03 6.00 0.18
C TYR A 137 5.08 6.66 -0.82
N LEU A 138 5.55 7.69 -1.55
CA LEU A 138 4.79 8.29 -2.65
C LEU A 138 5.68 8.59 -3.84
N CYS A 139 5.67 7.70 -4.84
CA CYS A 139 6.49 7.91 -6.03
C CYS A 139 5.93 9.02 -6.93
N ASN A 140 4.73 8.84 -7.48
CA ASN A 140 4.03 9.75 -8.40
C ASN A 140 4.87 10.33 -9.55
N LYS A 141 6.03 9.72 -9.84
CA LYS A 141 6.99 10.27 -10.80
C LYS A 141 6.41 10.30 -12.21
N CYS A 142 5.56 9.33 -12.55
CA CYS A 142 4.86 9.25 -13.83
C CYS A 142 3.87 10.40 -14.06
N ILE A 143 3.33 10.99 -13.00
CA ILE A 143 2.49 12.19 -13.04
C ILE A 143 3.36 13.40 -13.32
N ASP A 144 4.45 13.55 -12.55
CA ASP A 144 5.32 14.72 -12.60
C ASP A 144 6.08 14.87 -13.93
N VAL A 145 6.43 13.75 -14.59
CA VAL A 145 7.20 13.77 -15.86
C VAL A 145 6.34 13.71 -17.12
N CYS A 146 5.04 13.44 -16.99
CA CYS A 146 4.18 13.33 -18.16
C CYS A 146 3.87 14.74 -18.71
N PRO A 147 4.35 15.08 -19.92
CA PRO A 147 4.16 16.41 -20.47
C PRO A 147 2.68 16.73 -20.74
N ASN A 148 1.88 15.69 -21.01
CA ASN A 148 0.45 15.80 -21.31
C ASN A 148 -0.43 15.52 -20.08
N ARG A 149 0.15 15.24 -18.91
CA ARG A 149 -0.58 14.88 -17.68
C ARG A 149 -1.55 13.70 -17.86
N ALA A 150 -1.14 12.70 -18.64
CA ALA A 150 -1.90 11.48 -18.91
C ALA A 150 -1.88 10.45 -17.76
N ASN A 151 -1.21 10.73 -16.63
CA ASN A 151 -1.27 9.89 -15.45
C ASN A 151 -1.83 10.73 -14.31
N VAL A 152 -2.81 10.21 -13.59
CA VAL A 152 -3.43 10.86 -12.44
C VAL A 152 -3.39 9.92 -11.23
N ALA A 153 -3.23 10.49 -10.03
CA ALA A 153 -3.36 9.76 -8.79
C ALA A 153 -4.83 9.78 -8.38
N ILE A 154 -5.43 8.62 -8.25
CA ILE A 154 -6.77 8.40 -7.71
C ILE A 154 -6.60 8.03 -6.24
N ASP A 155 -7.19 8.83 -5.38
CA ASP A 155 -7.27 8.58 -3.93
C ASP A 155 -8.21 7.41 -3.67
N VAL A 156 -7.69 6.31 -3.13
CA VAL A 156 -8.42 5.07 -2.92
C VAL A 156 -8.51 4.69 -1.44
N ARG A 157 -8.16 5.61 -0.53
CA ARG A 157 -8.14 5.36 0.93
C ARG A 157 -9.47 4.84 1.46
N ASN A 158 -10.58 5.33 0.90
CA ASN A 158 -11.93 4.94 1.30
C ASN A 158 -12.32 3.51 0.89
N SER A 159 -11.52 2.84 0.05
CA SER A 159 -11.86 1.48 -0.41
C SER A 159 -11.42 0.37 0.55
N GLY A 160 -10.38 0.61 1.36
CA GLY A 160 -9.78 -0.43 2.21
C GLY A 160 -9.11 -1.59 1.47
N LEU A 161 -8.98 -1.52 0.14
CA LEU A 161 -8.50 -2.63 -0.72
C LEU A 161 -7.04 -2.48 -1.15
N PHE A 162 -6.40 -1.35 -0.88
CA PHE A 162 -5.04 -1.06 -1.36
C PHE A 162 -4.10 -0.74 -0.22
N ASP A 163 -2.87 -1.25 -0.32
CA ASP A 163 -1.77 -0.91 0.60
C ASP A 163 -1.33 0.55 0.45
N ASP A 164 -1.41 1.09 -0.76
CA ASP A 164 -1.05 2.47 -1.09
C ASP A 164 -2.29 3.38 -1.14
N PRO A 165 -2.23 4.60 -0.57
CA PRO A 165 -3.37 5.52 -0.52
C PRO A 165 -3.78 6.05 -1.91
N PHE A 166 -2.89 5.95 -2.90
CA PHE A 166 -3.15 6.40 -4.27
C PHE A 166 -2.85 5.33 -5.30
N GLN A 167 -3.78 5.12 -6.23
CA GLN A 167 -3.54 4.35 -7.44
C GLN A 167 -3.35 5.25 -8.65
N ILE A 168 -2.46 4.85 -9.54
CA ILE A 168 -2.23 5.59 -10.79
C ILE A 168 -3.22 5.11 -11.84
N LEU A 169 -4.09 6.02 -12.29
CA LEU A 169 -4.93 5.85 -13.47
C LEU A 169 -4.25 6.53 -14.67
N HIS A 170 -4.12 5.78 -15.76
CA HIS A 170 -3.64 6.29 -17.04
C HIS A 170 -4.82 6.76 -17.89
N LEU A 171 -4.71 7.95 -18.49
CA LEU A 171 -5.71 8.54 -19.37
C LEU A 171 -5.23 8.40 -20.81
N ASP A 172 -5.84 7.47 -21.55
CA ASP A 172 -5.38 7.11 -22.89
C ASP A 172 -5.41 8.31 -23.86
N ALA A 173 -6.51 9.06 -23.86
CA ALA A 173 -6.74 10.18 -24.76
C ALA A 173 -5.70 11.31 -24.64
N PHE A 174 -4.99 11.41 -23.51
CA PHE A 174 -3.95 12.43 -23.31
C PHE A 174 -2.54 11.88 -23.57
N CYS A 175 -2.38 10.57 -23.71
CA CYS A 175 -1.08 9.96 -23.91
C CYS A 175 -0.68 9.97 -25.39
N ASN A 176 0.55 10.39 -25.67
CA ASN A 176 1.15 10.30 -27.00
C ASN A 176 2.31 9.28 -27.05
N GLU A 177 2.38 8.39 -26.06
CA GLU A 177 3.42 7.38 -25.91
C GLU A 177 4.86 7.93 -25.98
N CYS A 178 5.10 9.15 -25.51
CA CYS A 178 6.45 9.74 -25.53
C CYS A 178 7.49 8.99 -24.68
N GLY A 179 7.09 8.06 -23.82
CA GLY A 179 7.99 7.21 -23.03
C GLY A 179 8.66 7.90 -21.83
N ASN A 180 8.29 9.14 -21.49
CA ASN A 180 8.87 9.83 -20.33
C ASN A 180 8.57 9.09 -19.02
N CYS A 181 7.31 8.69 -18.81
CA CYS A 181 6.93 7.99 -17.57
C CYS A 181 7.59 6.61 -17.44
N GLU A 182 7.97 5.98 -18.55
CA GLU A 182 8.77 4.75 -18.60
C GLU A 182 10.24 5.04 -18.25
N THR A 183 10.85 5.99 -18.96
CA THR A 183 12.27 6.34 -18.80
C THR A 183 12.62 6.80 -17.39
N PHE A 184 11.71 7.53 -16.73
CA PHE A 184 11.93 8.07 -15.39
C PHE A 184 11.28 7.22 -14.28
N CYS A 185 10.70 6.07 -14.60
CA CYS A 185 10.16 5.20 -13.57
C CYS A 185 11.32 4.62 -12.74
N PRO A 186 11.30 4.76 -11.40
CA PRO A 186 12.27 4.07 -10.55
C PRO A 186 12.02 2.56 -10.44
N TYR A 187 10.81 2.12 -10.82
CA TYR A 187 10.38 0.72 -10.88
C TYR A 187 10.35 0.21 -12.33
N ASP A 188 9.75 -0.95 -12.56
CA ASP A 188 9.63 -1.54 -13.90
C ASP A 188 8.71 -0.70 -14.82
N GLY A 189 9.37 0.19 -15.57
CA GLY A 189 8.86 1.43 -16.11
C GLY A 189 8.00 1.33 -17.34
N GLY A 190 6.70 1.17 -17.18
CA GLY A 190 5.77 1.50 -18.27
C GLY A 190 4.40 1.90 -17.77
N PRO A 191 4.25 2.98 -16.98
CA PRO A 191 2.95 3.35 -16.42
C PRO A 191 1.85 3.44 -17.48
N TYR A 192 2.11 4.08 -18.62
CA TYR A 192 1.17 4.19 -19.75
C TYR A 192 0.73 2.87 -20.40
N ARG A 193 1.42 1.76 -20.12
CA ARG A 193 1.08 0.41 -20.63
C ARG A 193 0.59 -0.53 -19.55
N LYS A 194 1.04 -0.34 -18.31
CA LYS A 194 0.86 -1.29 -17.22
C LYS A 194 -0.19 -0.86 -16.21
N LYS A 195 -0.40 0.46 -16.05
CA LYS A 195 -1.39 0.98 -15.11
C LYS A 195 -2.77 0.91 -15.74
N PHE A 196 -3.77 0.80 -14.87
CA PHE A 196 -5.16 0.72 -15.28
C PHE A 196 -5.51 1.96 -16.11
N THR A 197 -6.14 1.75 -17.26
CA THR A 197 -6.33 2.79 -18.26
C THR A 197 -7.80 3.18 -18.37
N LEU A 198 -8.09 4.48 -18.30
CA LEU A 198 -9.37 5.03 -18.72
C LEU A 198 -9.30 5.37 -20.21
N PHE A 199 -10.24 4.83 -20.97
CA PHE A 199 -10.42 5.11 -22.39
C PHE A 199 -11.63 6.03 -22.57
N ASN A 200 -11.42 7.15 -23.27
CA ASN A 200 -12.50 8.11 -23.54
C ASN A 200 -13.32 7.74 -24.77
N THR A 201 -12.80 6.90 -25.66
CA THR A 201 -13.53 6.40 -26.83
C THR A 201 -13.55 4.87 -26.87
N LYS A 202 -14.61 4.32 -27.46
CA LYS A 202 -14.73 2.88 -27.66
C LYS A 202 -13.68 2.34 -28.65
N GLU A 203 -13.28 3.14 -29.64
CA GLU A 203 -12.27 2.74 -30.64
C GLU A 203 -10.89 2.56 -29.99
N ASP A 204 -10.50 3.48 -29.11
CA ASP A 204 -9.24 3.38 -28.36
C ASP A 204 -9.25 2.17 -27.42
N PHE A 205 -10.38 1.93 -26.74
CA PHE A 205 -10.56 0.73 -25.93
C PHE A 205 -10.40 -0.53 -26.77
N ASP A 206 -11.06 -0.63 -27.93
CA ASP A 206 -11.03 -1.83 -28.77
C ASP A 206 -9.66 -2.06 -29.46
N SER A 207 -8.89 -0.99 -29.71
CA SER A 207 -7.57 -1.06 -30.37
C SER A 207 -6.40 -1.27 -29.42
N SER A 208 -6.56 -0.93 -28.13
CA SER A 208 -5.54 -1.13 -27.10
C SER A 208 -5.55 -2.55 -26.52
N SER A 209 -4.43 -2.96 -25.92
CA SER A 209 -4.31 -4.20 -25.13
C SER A 209 -4.24 -3.97 -23.63
N ASN A 210 -4.25 -2.71 -23.16
CA ASN A 210 -4.13 -2.42 -21.74
C ASN A 210 -5.35 -2.90 -20.96
N SER A 211 -5.14 -3.28 -19.70
CA SER A 211 -6.22 -3.40 -18.73
C SER A 211 -6.75 -2.02 -18.38
N GLY A 212 -8.07 -1.88 -18.30
CA GLY A 212 -8.71 -0.58 -18.18
C GLY A 212 -10.21 -0.63 -18.38
N PHE A 213 -10.84 0.53 -18.52
CA PHE A 213 -12.27 0.63 -18.77
C PHE A 213 -12.63 1.77 -19.72
N TYR A 214 -13.75 1.59 -20.40
CA TYR A 214 -14.44 2.61 -21.18
C TYR A 214 -15.82 2.83 -20.56
N ALA A 215 -16.23 4.08 -20.46
CA ALA A 215 -17.50 4.51 -19.88
C ALA A 215 -18.33 5.29 -20.90
N ASP A 216 -19.59 4.88 -21.09
CA ASP A 216 -20.60 5.61 -21.87
C ASP A 216 -21.83 5.85 -20.98
N GLY A 217 -21.79 6.95 -20.22
CA GLY A 217 -22.77 7.20 -19.17
C GLY A 217 -22.69 6.14 -18.08
N ALA A 218 -23.77 5.36 -17.91
CA ALA A 218 -23.83 4.27 -16.95
C ALA A 218 -23.28 2.95 -17.49
N ASP A 219 -23.14 2.79 -18.81
CA ASP A 219 -22.64 1.56 -19.42
C ASP A 219 -21.11 1.55 -19.37
N VAL A 220 -20.52 0.51 -18.76
CA VAL A 220 -19.07 0.38 -18.58
C VAL A 220 -18.56 -0.90 -19.22
N LEU A 221 -17.51 -0.78 -20.02
CA LEU A 221 -16.76 -1.92 -20.53
C LEU A 221 -15.44 -2.02 -19.79
N VAL A 222 -15.23 -3.10 -19.04
CA VAL A 222 -14.00 -3.32 -18.27
C VAL A 222 -13.17 -4.40 -18.97
N ARG A 223 -11.87 -4.16 -19.12
CA ARG A 223 -10.89 -5.15 -19.60
C ARG A 223 -9.88 -5.47 -18.51
N LEU A 224 -9.78 -6.74 -18.16
CA LEU A 224 -8.77 -7.28 -17.24
C LEU A 224 -8.12 -8.51 -17.87
N GLU A 225 -6.78 -8.52 -17.95
CA GLU A 225 -6.00 -9.64 -18.48
C GLU A 225 -6.47 -10.15 -19.86
N GLY A 226 -6.93 -9.24 -20.71
CA GLY A 226 -7.44 -9.53 -22.05
C GLY A 226 -8.88 -10.07 -22.11
N ARG A 227 -9.59 -10.16 -20.99
CA ARG A 227 -11.03 -10.47 -20.94
C ARG A 227 -11.82 -9.17 -20.80
N THR A 228 -12.87 -9.01 -21.61
CA THR A 228 -13.77 -7.86 -21.52
C THR A 228 -15.09 -8.29 -20.91
N VAL A 229 -15.54 -7.53 -19.91
CA VAL A 229 -16.82 -7.70 -19.21
C VAL A 229 -17.65 -6.42 -19.42
N ALA A 230 -18.92 -6.60 -19.70
CA ALA A 230 -19.89 -5.50 -19.72
C ALA A 230 -20.49 -5.34 -18.33
N CYS A 231 -20.51 -4.11 -17.86
CA CYS A 231 -20.91 -3.70 -16.52
C CYS A 231 -21.81 -2.47 -16.64
N ALA A 232 -22.51 -2.15 -15.56
CA ALA A 232 -23.27 -0.92 -15.43
C ALA A 232 -22.97 -0.27 -14.09
N ILE A 233 -23.00 1.06 -14.04
CA ILE A 233 -23.02 1.81 -12.79
C ILE A 233 -24.47 1.97 -12.37
N ASP A 234 -24.78 1.60 -11.14
CA ASP A 234 -26.12 1.73 -10.58
C ASP A 234 -26.44 3.17 -10.14
N GLY A 235 -27.60 3.37 -9.51
CA GLY A 235 -28.03 4.68 -9.03
C GLY A 235 -27.25 5.20 -7.81
N GLU A 236 -26.46 4.34 -7.16
CA GLU A 236 -25.67 4.63 -5.97
C GLU A 236 -24.17 4.79 -6.31
N GLY A 237 -23.79 4.57 -7.57
CA GLY A 237 -22.42 4.73 -8.05
C GLY A 237 -21.59 3.44 -8.00
N LEU A 238 -22.21 2.31 -7.69
CA LEU A 238 -21.57 1.00 -7.57
C LEU A 238 -21.55 0.27 -8.92
N LEU A 239 -20.51 -0.54 -9.13
CA LEU A 239 -20.31 -1.27 -10.36
C LEU A 239 -21.03 -2.62 -10.30
N GLU A 240 -22.11 -2.75 -11.07
CA GLU A 240 -22.80 -4.02 -11.30
C GLU A 240 -22.20 -4.74 -12.52
N ALA A 241 -21.78 -5.98 -12.34
CA ALA A 241 -21.25 -6.81 -13.42
C ALA A 241 -21.88 -8.21 -13.42
N ASP A 242 -22.21 -8.70 -14.62
CA ASP A 242 -22.73 -10.06 -14.83
C ASP A 242 -21.64 -11.15 -14.70
N ALA A 243 -20.37 -10.75 -14.54
CA ALA A 243 -19.22 -11.63 -14.40
C ALA A 243 -18.21 -11.08 -13.39
N GLU A 244 -17.38 -11.96 -12.82
CA GLU A 244 -16.36 -11.58 -11.84
C GLU A 244 -15.38 -10.54 -12.40
N ILE A 245 -15.26 -9.44 -11.67
CA ILE A 245 -14.26 -8.39 -11.80
C ILE A 245 -13.52 -8.35 -10.47
N SER A 246 -12.23 -8.02 -10.48
CA SER A 246 -11.47 -7.88 -9.24
C SER A 246 -11.98 -6.69 -8.42
N ASP A 247 -12.11 -6.85 -7.11
CA ASP A 247 -12.60 -5.83 -6.19
C ASP A 247 -11.81 -4.51 -6.32
N GLU A 248 -10.49 -4.60 -6.56
CA GLU A 248 -9.63 -3.43 -6.78
C GLU A 248 -10.02 -2.64 -8.04
N ALA A 249 -10.41 -3.33 -9.10
CA ALA A 249 -10.81 -2.67 -10.35
C ALA A 249 -12.20 -2.03 -10.20
N ALA A 250 -13.12 -2.70 -9.50
CA ALA A 250 -14.44 -2.15 -9.19
C ALA A 250 -14.30 -0.88 -8.35
N ALA A 251 -13.59 -0.96 -7.22
CA ALA A 251 -13.39 0.19 -6.33
C ALA A 251 -12.72 1.37 -7.03
N LEU A 252 -11.74 1.12 -7.92
CA LEU A 252 -11.11 2.20 -8.69
C LEU A 252 -12.09 2.87 -9.66
N ILE A 253 -12.95 2.09 -10.33
CA ILE A 253 -13.97 2.62 -11.25
C ILE A 253 -15.01 3.43 -10.46
N GLU A 254 -15.54 2.88 -9.37
CA GLU A 254 -16.53 3.52 -8.49
C GLU A 254 -16.00 4.84 -7.94
N THR A 255 -14.76 4.83 -7.44
CA THR A 255 -14.06 6.04 -6.98
C THR A 255 -13.96 7.09 -8.10
N VAL A 256 -13.69 6.67 -9.34
CA VAL A 256 -13.66 7.60 -10.47
C VAL A 256 -15.04 8.20 -10.75
N TYR A 257 -16.11 7.41 -10.67
CA TYR A 257 -17.48 7.91 -10.85
C TYR A 257 -17.90 8.87 -9.74
N GLU A 258 -17.59 8.55 -8.49
CA GLU A 258 -17.99 9.36 -7.34
C GLU A 258 -17.18 10.66 -7.23
N SER A 259 -15.84 10.56 -7.26
CA SER A 259 -14.94 11.66 -6.90
C SER A 259 -14.19 12.27 -8.09
N TYR A 260 -14.11 11.58 -9.23
CA TYR A 260 -13.34 12.00 -10.39
C TYR A 260 -14.14 12.02 -11.70
N SER A 261 -15.47 12.21 -11.62
CA SER A 261 -16.38 12.16 -12.79
C SER A 261 -16.00 13.12 -13.93
N TYR A 262 -15.25 14.18 -13.63
CA TYR A 262 -14.69 15.10 -14.63
C TYR A 262 -13.69 14.43 -15.60
N LEU A 263 -13.14 13.25 -15.26
CA LEU A 263 -12.27 12.47 -16.13
C LEU A 263 -13.05 11.69 -17.20
N LEU A 264 -14.34 11.42 -16.96
CA LEU A 264 -15.24 10.68 -17.86
C LEU A 264 -15.83 11.56 -18.98
N GLY A 265 -15.34 12.79 -19.11
CA GLY A 265 -15.80 13.73 -20.13
C GLY A 265 -15.47 13.30 -21.56
N TYR A 266 -16.23 13.85 -22.50
CA TYR A 266 -15.99 13.68 -23.93
C TYR A 266 -14.70 14.36 -24.36
N VAL A 267 -13.95 13.69 -25.25
CA VAL A 267 -12.76 14.24 -25.90
C VAL A 267 -13.11 14.45 -27.37
N GLU A 268 -12.87 15.67 -27.89
CA GLU A 268 -13.08 15.98 -29.31
C GLU A 268 -12.12 15.17 -30.18
N GLU A 269 -12.64 14.65 -31.30
CA GLU A 269 -11.85 13.96 -32.36
C GLU A 269 -10.82 14.88 -33.04
#